data_AF-A0A192A077-F1
#
_entry.id   AF-A0A192A077-F1
#
_cell.length_a   1.000
_cell.length_b   1.000
_cell.length_c   1.000
_cell.angle_alpha   90.00
_cell.angle_beta   90.00
_cell.angle_gamma   90.00
#
_symmetry.space_group_name_H-M   'P 1'
#
loop_
_entity.id
_entity.type
_entity.pdbx_description
1 polymer ?
#
loop_
_entity_poly.entity_id
_entity_poly.type
_entity_poly.pdbx_seq_one_letter_code
_entity_poly.pdbx_strand_id
1 'polypeptide(L)'
;MRRACAVVLVTVTAMMASLPAMAGTLEACRAAQPEAGNVAQCVQTARTAAQAELAWAESTRRNALRARITANAGTDKGAAMAFDRTVRAHQLYRQAECDLRRRLARNTPDADLAEGACEADLLRERIGALREAGPATPAPAAPN
;
A
#
# COMPACT_ATOMS: atom_id res chain seq x y z
N MET A 1 -50.14 37.43 14.72
CA MET A 1 -49.88 36.50 13.61
C MET A 1 -49.01 35.38 14.13
N ARG A 2 -49.50 34.14 14.06
CA ARG A 2 -48.80 32.92 14.46
C ARG A 2 -47.76 32.57 13.40
N ARG A 3 -46.52 32.26 13.81
CA ARG A 3 -45.64 31.21 13.26
C ARG A 3 -44.26 31.35 13.91
N ALA A 4 -44.07 30.66 15.03
CA ALA A 4 -42.74 30.31 15.51
C ALA A 4 -42.25 29.14 14.64
N CYS A 5 -41.27 29.40 13.78
CA CYS A 5 -40.63 28.38 12.97
C CYS A 5 -39.79 27.48 13.87
N ALA A 6 -40.22 26.22 14.00
CA ALA A 6 -39.41 25.13 14.52
C ALA A 6 -38.26 24.89 13.55
N VAL A 7 -37.04 25.26 13.93
CA VAL A 7 -35.84 24.80 13.25
C VAL A 7 -35.36 23.55 13.96
N VAL A 8 -35.61 22.45 13.28
CA VAL A 8 -35.17 21.08 13.49
C VAL A 8 -33.72 21.04 13.99
N LEU A 9 -33.51 20.37 15.14
CA LEU A 9 -32.21 19.85 15.52
C LEU A 9 -31.73 18.91 14.40
N VAL A 10 -30.88 19.42 13.52
CA VAL A 10 -30.06 18.59 12.66
C VAL A 10 -29.00 18.01 13.59
N THR A 11 -29.26 16.80 14.06
CA THR A 11 -28.25 15.87 14.53
C THR A 11 -27.21 15.74 13.44
N VAL A 12 -26.13 16.51 13.55
CA VAL A 12 -24.89 16.22 12.85
C VAL A 12 -24.35 14.97 13.53
N THR A 13 -24.90 13.82 13.15
CA THR A 13 -24.21 12.54 13.27
C THR A 13 -22.90 12.75 12.53
N ALA A 14 -21.86 12.94 13.33
CA ALA A 14 -20.49 12.96 12.89
C ALA A 14 -20.30 11.78 11.94
N MET A 15 -20.24 12.06 10.64
CA MET A 15 -19.58 11.18 9.70
C MET A 15 -18.11 11.26 10.06
N MET A 16 -17.76 10.52 11.11
CA MET A 16 -16.47 9.88 11.25
C MET A 16 -16.36 8.92 10.05
N ALA A 17 -16.16 9.47 8.86
CA ALA A 17 -15.25 8.88 7.90
C ALA A 17 -13.83 9.06 8.45
N SER A 18 -13.63 8.59 9.68
CA SER A 18 -12.32 8.24 10.17
C SER A 18 -11.85 7.18 9.20
N LEU A 19 -10.83 7.54 8.41
CA LEU A 19 -9.85 6.60 7.88
C LEU A 19 -9.83 5.39 8.81
N PRO A 20 -10.05 4.15 8.33
CA PRO A 20 -9.74 3.03 9.19
C PRO A 20 -8.31 3.31 9.65
N ALA A 21 -8.12 3.56 10.95
CA ALA A 21 -6.81 3.45 11.54
C ALA A 21 -6.37 2.06 11.10
N MET A 22 -5.48 2.01 10.11
CA MET A 22 -5.32 0.87 9.22
C MET A 22 -5.05 -0.34 10.10
N ALA A 23 -6.10 -1.11 10.38
CA ALA A 23 -5.95 -2.38 11.03
C ALA A 23 -5.05 -3.13 10.06
N GLY A 24 -3.85 -3.51 10.53
CA GLY A 24 -2.91 -4.26 9.72
C GLY A 24 -3.60 -5.52 9.19
N THR A 25 -3.02 -6.14 8.17
CA THR A 25 -3.62 -7.32 7.54
C THR A 25 -4.01 -8.39 8.58
N LEU A 26 -3.21 -8.53 9.63
CA LEU A 26 -3.44 -9.50 10.68
C LEU A 26 -4.69 -9.18 11.50
N GLU A 27 -4.86 -7.92 11.93
CA GLU A 27 -6.03 -7.46 12.68
C GLU A 27 -7.30 -7.58 11.82
N ALA A 28 -7.22 -7.20 10.55
CA ALA A 28 -8.33 -7.33 9.61
C ALA A 28 -8.73 -8.80 9.39
N CYS A 29 -7.75 -9.70 9.23
CA CYS A 29 -8.01 -11.13 9.08
C CYS A 29 -8.59 -11.77 10.34
N ARG A 30 -8.17 -11.34 11.53
CA ARG A 30 -8.76 -11.79 12.80
C ARG A 30 -10.19 -11.28 12.97
N ALA A 31 -10.46 -10.03 12.63
CA ALA A 31 -11.82 -9.46 12.71
C ALA A 31 -12.80 -10.13 11.74
N ALA A 32 -12.31 -10.59 10.58
CA ALA A 32 -13.12 -11.27 9.57
C ALA A 32 -13.44 -12.73 9.91
N GLN A 33 -12.80 -13.34 10.92
CA GLN A 33 -12.96 -14.76 11.26
C GLN A 33 -13.34 -14.92 12.74
N PRO A 34 -14.64 -15.11 13.06
CA PRO A 34 -15.13 -15.15 14.44
C PRO A 34 -14.80 -16.45 15.20
N GLU A 35 -14.46 -17.52 14.48
CA GLU A 35 -13.85 -18.73 15.04
C GLU A 35 -12.43 -18.88 14.47
N ALA A 36 -11.53 -19.63 15.12
CA ALA A 36 -10.14 -19.82 14.71
C ALA A 36 -9.92 -20.43 13.30
N GLY A 37 -10.97 -20.48 12.47
CA GLY A 37 -11.00 -20.79 11.05
C GLY A 37 -10.17 -19.81 10.21
N ASN A 38 -8.91 -20.21 10.05
CA ASN A 38 -7.98 -19.89 8.97
C ASN A 38 -7.59 -18.42 8.72
N VAL A 39 -7.33 -17.68 9.81
CA VAL A 39 -6.57 -16.40 9.78
C VAL A 39 -5.30 -16.55 8.92
N ALA A 40 -4.62 -17.70 9.00
CA ALA A 40 -3.48 -18.05 8.15
C ALA A 40 -3.79 -17.98 6.65
N GLN A 41 -4.90 -18.59 6.21
CA GLN A 41 -5.32 -18.53 4.81
C GLN A 41 -5.71 -17.12 4.38
N CYS A 42 -6.36 -16.34 5.26
CA CYS A 42 -6.66 -14.94 4.98
C CYS A 42 -5.37 -14.13 4.75
N VAL A 43 -4.39 -14.23 5.66
CA VAL A 43 -3.10 -13.54 5.55
C VAL A 43 -2.35 -13.99 4.29
N GLN A 44 -2.31 -15.29 4.00
CA GLN A 44 -1.62 -15.82 2.83
C GLN A 44 -2.29 -15.36 1.51
N THR A 45 -3.61 -15.29 1.48
CA THR A 45 -4.37 -14.79 0.32
C THR A 45 -4.09 -13.31 0.11
N ALA A 46 -4.15 -12.51 1.18
CA ALA A 46 -3.83 -11.10 1.16
C ALA A 46 -2.41 -10.83 0.64
N ARG A 47 -1.42 -11.58 1.15
CA ARG A 47 -0.03 -11.50 0.70
C ARG A 47 0.11 -11.83 -0.78
N THR A 48 -0.48 -12.94 -1.23
CA THR A 48 -0.38 -13.39 -2.63
C THR A 48 -1.00 -12.38 -3.59
N ALA A 49 -2.18 -11.86 -3.25
CA ALA A 49 -2.85 -10.82 -4.03
C ALA A 49 -2.00 -9.55 -4.13
N ALA A 50 -1.46 -9.07 -3.00
CA ALA A 50 -0.62 -7.88 -2.96
C ALA A 50 0.70 -8.08 -3.74
N GLN A 51 1.29 -9.28 -3.74
CA GLN A 51 2.48 -9.59 -4.54
C GLN A 51 2.21 -9.50 -6.05
N ALA A 52 1.09 -10.09 -6.51
CA ALA A 52 0.70 -10.03 -7.91
C ALA A 52 0.39 -8.59 -8.36
N GLU A 53 -0.32 -7.83 -7.54
CA GLU A 53 -0.65 -6.43 -7.81
C GLU A 53 0.59 -5.53 -7.85
N LEU A 54 1.54 -5.71 -6.92
CA LEU A 54 2.80 -4.97 -6.94
C LEU A 54 3.61 -5.28 -8.20
N ALA A 55 3.73 -6.56 -8.57
CA ALA A 55 4.45 -6.95 -9.79
C ALA A 55 3.84 -6.30 -11.04
N TRP A 56 2.51 -6.26 -11.12
CA TRP A 56 1.80 -5.58 -12.19
C TRP A 56 2.04 -4.06 -12.18
N ALA A 57 1.95 -3.40 -11.02
CA ALA A 57 2.16 -1.96 -10.89
C ALA A 57 3.59 -1.55 -11.26
N GLU A 58 4.59 -2.31 -10.81
CA GLU A 58 6.00 -2.08 -11.15
C GLU A 58 6.27 -2.31 -12.64
N SER A 59 5.71 -3.37 -13.23
CA SER A 59 5.82 -3.64 -14.67
C SER A 59 5.22 -2.50 -15.49
N THR A 60 4.04 -2.03 -15.12
CA THR A 60 3.36 -0.90 -15.75
C THR A 60 4.23 0.37 -15.70
N ARG A 61 4.81 0.67 -14.53
CA ARG A 61 5.72 1.81 -14.37
C ARG A 61 6.98 1.68 -15.23
N ARG A 62 7.60 0.50 -15.29
CA ARG A 62 8.77 0.26 -16.18
C ARG A 62 8.41 0.47 -17.64
N ASN A 63 7.25 -0.01 -18.08
CA ASN A 63 6.81 0.16 -19.47
C ASN A 63 6.54 1.63 -19.80
N ALA A 64 5.92 2.38 -18.89
CA ALA A 64 5.75 3.83 -19.06
C ALA A 64 7.10 4.56 -19.18
N LEU A 65 8.09 4.21 -18.36
CA LEU A 65 9.43 4.79 -18.43
C LEU A 65 10.15 4.43 -19.73
N ARG A 66 10.04 3.18 -20.19
CA ARG A 66 10.58 2.75 -21.49
C ARG A 66 9.97 3.51 -22.66
N ALA A 67 8.65 3.70 -22.65
CA ALA A 67 7.96 4.48 -23.67
C ALA A 67 8.47 5.94 -23.71
N ARG A 68 8.67 6.56 -22.53
CA ARG A 68 9.23 7.92 -22.43
C ARG A 68 10.69 7.99 -22.91
N ILE A 69 11.52 7.00 -22.60
CA ILE A 69 12.90 6.91 -23.12
C ILE A 69 12.91 6.92 -24.65
N THR A 70 12.04 6.13 -25.28
CA THR A 70 11.92 6.08 -26.74
C THR A 70 11.41 7.41 -27.31
N ALA A 71 10.44 8.06 -26.67
CA ALA A 71 9.88 9.33 -27.11
C ALA A 71 10.86 10.51 -26.95
N ASN A 72 11.69 10.51 -25.90
CA ASN A 72 12.55 11.63 -25.52
C ASN A 72 14.04 11.39 -25.78
N ALA A 73 14.37 10.65 -26.85
CA ALA A 73 15.74 10.36 -27.29
C ALA A 73 16.69 9.88 -26.17
N GLY A 74 16.17 9.15 -25.17
CA GLY A 74 16.97 8.61 -24.07
C GLY A 74 17.07 9.47 -22.80
N THR A 75 16.43 10.65 -22.74
CA THR A 75 16.51 11.57 -21.58
C THR A 75 16.09 10.92 -20.26
N ASP A 76 15.12 10.00 -20.30
CA ASP A 76 14.54 9.37 -19.11
C ASP A 76 15.29 8.11 -18.62
N LYS A 77 16.47 7.78 -19.16
CA LYS A 77 17.26 6.60 -18.74
C LYS A 77 17.63 6.66 -17.25
N GLY A 78 17.98 7.83 -16.75
CA GLY A 78 18.31 8.03 -15.32
C GLY A 78 17.13 7.73 -14.39
N ALA A 79 15.92 8.13 -14.78
CA ALA A 79 14.70 7.87 -14.03
C ALA A 79 14.33 6.38 -14.03
N ALA A 80 14.53 5.67 -15.15
CA ALA A 80 14.34 4.22 -15.21
C ALA A 80 15.30 3.47 -14.28
N MET A 81 16.59 3.82 -14.30
CA MET A 81 17.56 3.20 -13.38
C MET A 81 17.26 3.54 -11.91
N ALA A 82 16.83 4.77 -11.62
CA ALA A 82 16.43 5.15 -10.27
C ALA A 82 15.21 4.33 -9.81
N PHE A 83 14.22 4.13 -10.69
CA PHE A 83 13.05 3.31 -10.39
C PHE A 83 13.44 1.87 -10.05
N ASP A 84 14.26 1.21 -10.87
CA ASP A 84 14.72 -0.16 -10.59
C ASP A 84 15.50 -0.25 -9.27
N ARG A 85 16.30 0.77 -8.91
CA ARG A 85 16.93 0.85 -7.59
C ARG A 85 15.90 0.93 -6.46
N THR A 86 14.82 1.70 -6.63
CA THR A 86 13.76 1.79 -5.61
C THR A 86 13.03 0.46 -5.42
N VAL A 87 12.80 -0.30 -6.50
CA VAL A 87 12.20 -1.64 -6.44
C VAL A 87 13.08 -2.57 -5.60
N ARG A 88 14.38 -2.61 -5.88
CA ARG A 88 15.34 -3.43 -5.12
C ARG A 88 15.43 -2.99 -3.65
N ALA A 89 15.50 -1.69 -3.40
CA ALA A 89 15.55 -1.16 -2.03
C ALA A 89 14.30 -1.53 -1.22
N HIS A 90 13.11 -1.42 -1.83
CA HIS A 90 11.86 -1.83 -1.21
C HIS A 90 11.84 -3.33 -0.90
N GLN A 91 12.32 -4.18 -1.80
CA GLN A 91 12.42 -5.63 -1.54
C GLN A 91 13.29 -5.94 -0.32
N LEU A 92 14.46 -5.31 -0.22
CA LEU A 92 15.37 -5.50 0.92
C LEU A 92 14.78 -4.98 2.23
N TYR A 93 14.17 -3.80 2.19
CA TYR A 93 13.46 -3.22 3.33
C TYR A 93 12.36 -4.16 3.83
N ARG A 94 11.49 -4.65 2.94
CA ARG A 94 10.41 -5.58 3.28
C ARG A 94 10.93 -6.86 3.93
N GLN A 95 12.00 -7.43 3.39
CA GLN A 95 12.62 -8.64 3.96
C GLN A 95 13.13 -8.40 5.39
N ALA A 96 13.88 -7.30 5.61
CA ALA A 96 14.43 -6.99 6.92
C ALA A 96 13.35 -6.65 7.96
N GLU A 97 12.36 -5.84 7.57
CA GLU A 97 11.28 -5.40 8.46
C GLU A 97 10.39 -6.58 8.85
N CYS A 98 10.03 -7.46 7.91
CA CYS A 98 9.16 -8.58 8.22
C CYS A 98 9.87 -9.73 8.96
N ASP A 99 11.18 -9.93 8.74
CA ASP A 99 11.99 -10.80 9.60
C ASP A 99 12.06 -10.26 11.03
N LEU A 100 12.21 -8.94 11.21
CA LEU A 100 12.14 -8.31 12.54
C LEU A 100 10.78 -8.59 13.20
N ARG A 101 9.66 -8.38 12.49
CA ARG A 101 8.31 -8.66 13.01
C ARG A 101 8.15 -10.11 13.45
N ARG A 102 8.63 -11.05 12.65
CA ARG A 102 8.66 -12.48 13.01
C ARG A 102 9.46 -12.74 14.29
N ARG A 103 10.67 -12.17 14.41
CA ARG A 103 11.55 -12.35 15.57
C ARG A 103 10.96 -11.76 16.86
N LEU A 104 10.23 -10.65 16.75
CA LEU A 104 9.50 -10.06 17.86
C LEU A 104 8.35 -10.97 18.32
N ALA A 105 7.70 -11.67 17.39
CA ALA A 105 6.63 -12.62 17.66
C ALA A 105 7.11 -14.07 17.91
N ARG A 106 8.42 -14.35 17.96
CA ARG A 106 9.00 -15.71 17.97
C ARG A 106 8.47 -16.66 19.07
N ASN A 107 7.96 -16.11 20.17
CA ASN A 107 7.43 -16.88 21.31
C ASN A 107 5.91 -17.06 21.24
N THR A 108 5.26 -16.68 20.14
CA THR A 108 3.82 -16.84 19.93
C THR A 108 3.56 -17.78 18.76
N PRO A 109 2.39 -18.45 18.71
CA PRO A 109 2.00 -19.25 17.55
C PRO A 109 1.79 -18.40 16.28
N ASP A 110 1.80 -17.07 16.41
CA ASP A 110 1.51 -16.13 15.34
C ASP A 110 2.77 -15.60 14.63
N ALA A 111 3.96 -16.15 14.91
CA ALA A 111 5.21 -15.63 14.34
C ALA A 111 5.19 -15.56 12.80
N ASP A 112 4.75 -16.63 12.14
CA ASP A 112 4.66 -16.68 10.68
C ASP A 112 3.46 -15.86 10.15
N LEU A 113 2.40 -15.68 10.96
CA LEU A 113 1.27 -14.80 10.63
C LEU A 113 1.69 -13.32 10.66
N ALA A 114 2.53 -12.95 11.63
CA ALA A 114 3.08 -11.61 11.76
C ALA A 114 4.00 -11.26 10.58
N GLU A 115 4.83 -12.21 10.12
CA GLU A 115 5.65 -12.05 8.91
C GLU A 115 4.76 -11.87 7.67
N GLY A 116 3.82 -12.78 7.46
CA GLY A 116 2.93 -12.74 6.29
C GLY A 116 2.06 -11.48 6.22
N ALA A 117 1.56 -11.00 7.36
CA ALA A 117 0.78 -9.78 7.44
C ALA A 117 1.65 -8.54 7.19
N CYS A 118 2.84 -8.47 7.80
CA CYS A 118 3.82 -7.42 7.52
C CYS A 118 4.12 -7.33 6.03
N GLU A 119 4.34 -8.46 5.37
CA GLU A 119 4.60 -8.46 3.93
C GLU A 119 3.41 -7.90 3.15
N ALA A 120 2.19 -8.34 3.45
CA ALA A 120 0.99 -7.86 2.78
C ALA A 120 0.79 -6.35 2.96
N ASP A 121 1.03 -5.83 4.16
CA ASP A 121 0.89 -4.40 4.48
C ASP A 121 1.91 -3.56 3.71
N LEU A 122 3.21 -3.91 3.78
CA LEU A 122 4.25 -3.17 3.05
C LEU A 122 4.08 -3.23 1.53
N LEU A 123 3.59 -4.34 0.99
CA LEU A 123 3.25 -4.44 -0.42
C LEU A 123 2.12 -3.47 -0.80
N ARG A 124 1.07 -3.36 0.01
CA ARG A 124 -0.04 -2.41 -0.23
C ARG A 124 0.39 -0.96 -0.09
N GLU A 125 1.22 -0.64 0.90
CA GLU A 125 1.81 0.70 1.02
C GLU A 125 2.59 1.08 -0.23
N ARG A 126 3.42 0.17 -0.74
CA ARG A 126 4.17 0.40 -1.98
C ARG A 126 3.27 0.57 -3.19
N ILE A 127 2.22 -0.23 -3.32
CA ILE A 127 1.23 -0.08 -4.38
C ILE A 127 0.56 1.31 -4.30
N GLY A 128 0.18 1.75 -3.10
CA GLY A 128 -0.36 3.10 -2.85
C GLY A 128 0.60 4.18 -3.33
N ALA A 129 1.88 4.11 -2.91
CA ALA A 129 2.91 5.05 -3.34
C ALA A 129 3.13 5.06 -4.86
N LEU A 130 3.05 3.90 -5.53
CA LEU A 130 3.16 3.80 -6.99
C LEU A 130 1.97 4.43 -7.71
N ARG A 131 0.77 4.36 -7.14
CA ARG A 131 -0.45 4.99 -7.67
C ARG A 131 -0.41 6.51 -7.50
N GLU A 132 -0.04 6.98 -6.31
CA GLU A 132 0.05 8.40 -5.97
C GLU A 132 1.13 9.13 -6.78
N ALA A 133 2.24 8.45 -7.10
CA ALA A 133 3.30 9.02 -7.92
C ALA A 133 2.86 9.39 -9.35
N GLY A 134 1.64 9.00 -9.78
CA GLY A 134 1.03 9.35 -11.06
C GLY A 134 1.90 8.96 -12.27
N PRO A 135 1.49 9.23 -13.52
CA PRO A 135 2.43 9.26 -14.64
C PRO A 135 3.45 10.38 -14.42
N ALA A 136 4.74 10.12 -14.66
CA ALA A 136 5.79 11.11 -14.45
C ALA A 136 5.61 12.32 -15.38
N THR A 137 5.09 13.43 -14.85
CA THR A 137 5.12 14.74 -15.50
C THR A 137 6.58 15.21 -15.52
N PRO A 138 7.14 15.60 -16.68
CA PRO A 138 8.49 16.14 -16.72
C PRO A 138 8.59 17.36 -15.79
N ALA A 139 9.63 17.41 -14.96
CA ALA A 139 9.95 18.64 -14.25
C ALA A 139 10.30 19.73 -15.29
N PRO A 140 9.86 20.98 -15.10
CA PRO A 140 10.28 22.07 -15.98
C PRO A 140 11.80 22.18 -15.96
N ALA A 141 12.40 22.37 -17.14
CA ALA A 141 13.84 22.58 -17.26
C ALA A 141 14.23 23.79 -16.40
N ALA A 142 15.17 23.60 -15.48
CA ALA A 142 15.73 24.73 -14.73
C ALA A 142 16.43 25.68 -15.71
N PRO A 143 16.21 27.00 -15.61
CA PRO A 143 16.95 27.95 -16.43
C PRO A 143 18.44 27.90 -16.05
N ASN A 144 19.30 27.88 -17.06
CA ASN A 144 20.75 27.95 -16.91
C ASN A 144 21.20 29.29 -16.34
#